data_AF-M1CUL5-F1
#
_entry.id   AF-M1CUL5-F1
#
_cell.length_a   1.000
_cell.length_b   1.000
_cell.length_c   1.000
_cell.angle_alpha   90.00
_cell.angle_beta   90.00
_cell.angle_gamma   90.00
#
_symmetry.space_group_name_H-M   'P 1'
#
loop_
_entity.id
_entity.type
_entity.pdbx_description
1 polymer ?
#
loop_
_entity_poly.entity_id
_entity_poly.type
_entity_poly.pdbx_seq_one_letter_code
_entity_poly.pdbx_strand_id
1 'polypeptide(L)'
;MATTSPNNKSRHLANFHSTVWGYHFLSYTHEISTQEKLEVDELKEIFRKMLMETCDNSIQKLALIDTIQRLGVAYHFHNEIETSIQNIFDSQLQSENNNDNLYVVALRFRLLRQQGHYISSGKCALSLHLLSHNKNQFLISLVYNVMAC
;
A
#
# COMPACT_ATOMS: atom_id res chain seq x y z
N MET A 1 -30.65 -11.46 -65.16
CA MET A 1 -29.72 -10.46 -64.60
C MET A 1 -30.02 -10.33 -63.12
N ALA A 2 -29.10 -10.78 -62.25
CA ALA A 2 -29.23 -10.62 -60.81
C ALA A 2 -28.74 -9.21 -60.42
N THR A 3 -29.61 -8.40 -59.86
CA THR A 3 -29.26 -7.08 -59.31
C THR A 3 -28.83 -7.26 -57.85
N THR A 4 -27.52 -7.34 -57.64
CA THR A 4 -26.88 -7.20 -56.32
C THR A 4 -27.14 -5.79 -55.79
N SER A 5 -27.99 -5.67 -54.78
CA SER A 5 -28.21 -4.42 -54.04
C SER A 5 -26.97 -4.10 -53.20
N PRO A 6 -26.45 -2.85 -53.22
CA PRO A 6 -25.26 -2.49 -52.46
C PRO A 6 -25.60 -2.57 -50.97
N ASN A 7 -24.89 -3.43 -50.25
CA ASN A 7 -25.02 -3.62 -48.83
C ASN A 7 -24.71 -2.28 -48.13
N ASN A 8 -25.74 -1.49 -47.86
CA ASN A 8 -25.66 -0.13 -47.35
C ASN A 8 -25.32 -0.22 -45.85
N LYS A 9 -24.05 -0.51 -45.55
CA LYS A 9 -23.51 -0.53 -44.19
C LYS A 9 -23.37 0.92 -43.70
N SER A 10 -24.50 1.55 -43.40
CA SER A 10 -24.53 2.85 -42.74
C SER A 10 -23.84 2.72 -41.38
N ARG A 11 -22.79 3.52 -41.15
CA ARG A 11 -22.09 3.58 -39.86
C ARG A 11 -23.09 4.02 -38.78
N HIS A 12 -23.14 3.29 -37.67
CA HIS A 12 -24.01 3.62 -36.53
C HIS A 12 -23.61 4.97 -35.93
N LEU A 13 -24.59 5.77 -35.50
CA LEU A 13 -24.34 7.07 -34.86
C LEU A 13 -23.56 6.86 -33.55
N ALA A 14 -22.47 7.61 -33.39
CA ALA A 14 -21.68 7.63 -32.16
C ALA A 14 -22.15 8.81 -31.30
N ASN A 15 -22.91 8.52 -30.24
CA ASN A 15 -23.46 9.49 -29.28
C ASN A 15 -22.66 9.52 -27.97
N PHE A 16 -21.35 9.24 -28.03
CA PHE A 16 -20.50 9.26 -26.86
C PHE A 16 -20.27 10.70 -26.37
N HIS A 17 -20.22 10.86 -25.06
CA HIS A 17 -19.89 12.13 -24.44
C HIS A 17 -18.44 12.54 -24.78
N SER A 18 -18.23 13.82 -25.07
CA SER A 18 -16.89 14.34 -25.35
C SER A 18 -15.97 14.21 -24.13
N THR A 19 -14.66 14.22 -24.34
CA THR A 19 -13.71 14.29 -23.22
C THR A 19 -13.93 15.58 -22.42
N VAL A 20 -14.01 15.44 -21.09
CA VAL A 20 -14.07 16.59 -20.17
C VAL A 20 -12.75 17.37 -20.18
N TRP A 21 -11.66 16.73 -20.60
CA TRP A 21 -10.31 17.26 -20.50
C TRP A 21 -9.85 18.05 -21.72
N GLY A 22 -10.54 17.93 -22.86
CA GLY A 22 -10.19 18.63 -24.10
C GLY A 22 -8.69 18.52 -24.43
N TYR A 23 -8.02 19.68 -24.50
CA TYR A 23 -6.57 19.79 -24.71
C TYR A 23 -5.79 20.21 -23.46
N HIS A 24 -6.44 20.22 -22.28
CA HIS A 24 -5.88 20.75 -21.04
C HIS A 24 -4.51 20.15 -20.69
N PHE A 25 -4.33 18.85 -20.92
CA PHE A 25 -3.06 18.15 -20.63
C PHE A 25 -2.03 18.21 -21.78
N LEU A 26 -2.36 18.82 -22.93
CA LEU A 26 -1.42 18.87 -24.06
C LEU A 26 -0.37 19.99 -23.91
N SER A 27 -0.69 21.06 -23.18
CA SER A 27 0.24 22.16 -22.92
C SER A 27 0.86 22.01 -21.52
N TYR A 28 1.80 21.09 -21.38
CA TYR A 28 2.55 20.92 -20.14
C TYR A 28 4.00 21.37 -20.33
N THR A 29 4.32 22.55 -19.80
CA THR A 29 5.70 23.06 -19.69
C THR A 29 6.01 23.14 -18.20
N HIS A 30 6.51 22.06 -17.63
CA HIS A 30 6.91 22.03 -16.23
C HIS A 30 8.41 21.88 -16.13
N GLU A 31 9.04 22.88 -15.54
CA GLU A 31 10.42 22.84 -15.13
C GLU A 31 10.43 22.78 -13.60
N ILE A 32 10.85 21.65 -13.06
CA ILE A 32 11.17 21.55 -11.64
C ILE A 32 12.42 22.41 -11.44
N SER A 33 12.34 23.39 -10.55
CA SER A 33 13.49 24.23 -10.25
C SER A 33 14.61 23.41 -9.58
N THR A 34 15.85 23.85 -9.75
CA THR A 34 16.99 23.24 -9.06
C THR A 34 16.82 23.27 -7.55
N GLN A 35 16.18 24.31 -7.02
CA GLN A 35 15.89 24.47 -5.59
C GLN A 35 14.90 23.40 -5.09
N GLU A 36 13.77 23.20 -5.78
CA GLU A 36 12.78 22.18 -5.40
C GLU A 36 13.39 20.78 -5.41
N LYS A 37 14.27 20.49 -6.38
CA LYS A 37 14.96 19.20 -6.45
C LYS A 37 15.87 18.99 -5.23
N LEU A 38 16.62 20.02 -4.83
CA LEU A 38 17.49 19.95 -3.65
C LEU A 38 16.67 19.72 -2.37
N GLU A 39 15.57 20.44 -2.20
CA GLU A 39 14.69 20.27 -1.03
C GLU A 39 14.10 18.86 -0.97
N VAL A 40 13.67 18.31 -2.10
CA VAL A 40 13.17 16.92 -2.17
C VAL A 40 14.26 15.92 -1.80
N ASP A 41 15.49 16.12 -2.27
CA ASP A 41 16.61 15.22 -1.96
C ASP A 41 17.03 15.31 -0.48
N GLU A 42 17.02 16.50 0.12
CA GLU A 42 17.23 16.67 1.57
C GLU A 42 16.15 15.97 2.39
N LEU A 43 14.87 16.13 2.02
CA LEU A 43 13.76 15.47 2.69
C LEU A 43 13.86 13.94 2.58
N LYS A 44 14.27 13.40 1.42
CA LYS A 44 14.51 11.96 1.27
C LYS A 44 15.55 11.46 2.26
N GLU A 45 16.65 12.19 2.43
CA GLU A 45 17.70 11.78 3.36
C GLU A 45 17.25 11.87 4.83
N ILE A 46 16.40 12.82 5.18
CA ILE A 46 15.76 12.86 6.51
C ILE A 46 14.89 11.62 6.73
N PHE A 47 14.03 11.26 5.78
CA PHE A 47 13.20 10.06 5.88
C PHE A 47 14.02 8.77 5.95
N ARG A 48 15.11 8.68 5.17
CA ARG A 48 16.05 7.55 5.20
C ARG A 48 16.69 7.41 6.58
N LYS A 49 17.18 8.51 7.17
CA LYS A 49 17.73 8.50 8.53
C LYS A 49 16.70 8.10 9.57
N MET A 50 15.50 8.65 9.51
CA MET A 50 14.40 8.28 10.42
C MET A 50 14.09 6.79 10.33
N LEU A 51 14.08 6.20 9.13
CA LEU A 51 13.94 4.76 8.95
C LEU A 51 15.10 4.00 9.61
N MET A 52 16.35 4.39 9.40
CA MET A 52 17.51 3.66 9.94
C MET A 52 17.66 3.78 11.46
N GLU A 53 17.36 4.95 12.03
CA GLU A 53 17.57 5.24 13.46
C GLU A 53 16.41 4.74 14.34
N THR A 54 15.21 4.62 13.77
CA THR A 54 14.06 4.11 14.53
C THR A 54 14.20 2.60 14.75
N CYS A 55 14.15 2.17 16.00
CA CYS A 55 14.25 0.76 16.38
C CYS A 55 13.19 -0.09 15.67
N ASP A 56 13.61 -1.20 15.05
CA ASP A 56 12.73 -2.03 14.22
C ASP A 56 11.55 -2.61 15.00
N ASN A 57 11.74 -2.97 16.27
CA ASN A 57 10.69 -3.57 17.09
C ASN A 57 9.69 -2.54 17.64
N SER A 58 9.86 -1.26 17.30
CA SER A 58 9.03 -0.17 17.82
C SER A 58 7.73 0.02 17.03
N ILE A 59 6.67 0.44 17.72
CA ILE A 59 5.40 0.82 17.08
C ILE A 59 5.62 2.04 16.16
N GLN A 60 6.57 2.90 16.53
CA GLN A 60 6.96 4.08 15.75
C GLN A 60 7.48 3.68 14.37
N LYS A 61 8.28 2.61 14.26
CA LYS A 61 8.78 2.13 12.96
C LYS A 61 7.66 1.72 12.02
N LEU A 62 6.70 0.97 12.55
CA LEU A 62 5.53 0.52 11.79
C LEU A 62 4.67 1.69 11.30
N ALA A 63 4.43 2.67 12.19
CA ALA A 63 3.68 3.87 11.84
C ALA A 63 4.41 4.71 10.78
N LEU A 64 5.74 4.81 10.88
CA LEU A 64 6.57 5.51 9.89
C LEU A 64 6.47 4.84 8.50
N ILE A 65 6.65 3.52 8.44
CA ILE A 65 6.52 2.75 7.19
C ILE A 65 5.12 2.93 6.60
N ASP A 66 4.06 2.82 7.42
CA ASP A 66 2.68 3.01 6.95
C ASP A 66 2.44 4.40 6.37
N THR A 67 2.97 5.42 7.04
CA THR A 67 2.84 6.82 6.61
C THR A 67 3.53 7.02 5.27
N ILE A 68 4.75 6.52 5.11
CA ILE A 68 5.53 6.61 3.86
C ILE A 68 4.81 5.89 2.70
N GLN A 69 4.21 4.72 2.96
CA GLN A 69 3.42 3.99 1.97
C GLN A 69 2.15 4.76 1.57
N ARG A 70 1.40 5.32 2.54
CA ARG A 70 0.18 6.09 2.29
C ARG A 70 0.42 7.42 1.58
N LEU A 71 1.60 8.00 1.76
CA LEU A 71 2.04 9.19 1.02
C LEU A 71 2.41 8.89 -0.43
N GLY A 72 2.51 7.61 -0.82
CA GLY A 72 2.87 7.21 -2.18
C GLY A 72 4.34 7.40 -2.54
N VAL A 73 5.22 7.64 -1.54
CA VAL A 73 6.65 7.90 -1.75
C VAL A 73 7.55 6.73 -1.32
N ALA A 74 6.96 5.59 -0.95
CA ALA A 74 7.70 4.40 -0.50
C ALA A 74 8.67 3.83 -1.53
N TYR A 75 8.47 4.09 -2.82
CA TYR A 75 9.36 3.62 -3.88
C TYR A 75 10.78 4.20 -3.78
N HIS A 76 10.98 5.31 -3.06
CA HIS A 76 12.31 5.87 -2.78
C HIS A 76 13.08 5.13 -1.67
N PHE A 77 12.40 4.30 -0.88
CA PHE A 77 12.91 3.69 0.35
C PHE A 77 12.72 2.17 0.37
N HIS A 78 12.70 1.53 -0.81
CA HIS A 78 12.37 0.11 -0.95
C HIS A 78 13.25 -0.78 -0.04
N ASN A 79 14.57 -0.59 -0.11
CA ASN A 79 15.53 -1.40 0.65
C ASN A 79 15.40 -1.18 2.17
N GLU A 80 15.22 0.07 2.59
CA GLU A 80 15.07 0.41 4.01
C GLU A 80 13.79 -0.18 4.59
N ILE A 81 12.69 -0.11 3.84
CA ILE A 81 11.41 -0.67 4.23
C ILE A 81 11.50 -2.20 4.28
N GLU A 82 12.02 -2.84 3.24
CA GLU A 82 12.17 -4.30 3.17
C GLU A 82 13.01 -4.82 4.35
N THR A 83 14.16 -4.21 4.60
CA THR A 83 15.05 -4.57 5.72
C THR A 83 14.33 -4.43 7.07
N SER A 84 13.60 -3.32 7.25
CA SER A 84 12.87 -3.06 8.49
C SER A 84 11.76 -4.09 8.71
N ILE A 85 11.01 -4.43 7.67
CA ILE A 85 9.93 -5.43 7.72
C ILE A 85 10.48 -6.83 8.02
N GLN A 86 11.62 -7.19 7.43
CA GLN A 86 12.30 -8.45 7.73
C GLN A 86 12.75 -8.51 9.20
N ASN A 87 13.37 -7.44 9.71
CA ASN A 87 13.78 -7.37 11.12
C ASN A 87 12.59 -7.46 12.08
N ILE A 88 11.48 -6.79 11.76
CA ILE A 88 10.21 -6.90 12.51
C ILE A 88 9.73 -8.36 12.52
N PHE A 89 9.76 -9.04 11.39
CA PHE A 89 9.36 -10.44 11.28
C PHE A 89 10.22 -11.37 12.13
N ASP A 90 11.54 -11.22 12.05
CA ASP A 90 12.49 -12.05 12.79
C ASP A 90 12.37 -11.83 14.29
N SER A 91 12.15 -10.58 14.73
CA SER A 91 11.91 -10.26 16.14
C SER A 91 10.62 -10.91 16.69
N GLN A 92 9.58 -11.03 15.85
CA GLN A 92 8.34 -11.66 16.22
C GLN A 92 8.51 -13.18 16.39
N LEU A 93 9.31 -13.83 15.55
CA LEU A 93 9.62 -15.25 15.73
C LEU A 93 10.34 -15.55 17.05
N GLN A 94 11.08 -14.57 17.58
CA GLN A 94 11.83 -14.68 18.84
C GLN A 94 11.03 -14.25 20.07
N SER A 95 9.92 -13.52 19.91
CA SER A 95 9.14 -12.98 21.02
C SER A 95 7.77 -13.66 21.14
N GLU A 96 7.55 -14.38 22.25
CA GLU A 96 6.25 -14.98 22.59
C GLU A 96 5.26 -13.96 23.20
N ASN A 97 5.68 -12.70 23.34
CA ASN A 97 4.92 -11.65 24.02
C ASN A 97 3.80 -11.07 23.14
N ASN A 98 2.64 -11.70 23.17
CA ASN A 98 1.38 -11.27 22.54
C ASN A 98 0.67 -10.13 23.31
N ASN A 99 1.40 -9.15 23.84
CA ASN A 99 0.77 -8.04 24.60
C ASN A 99 0.52 -6.78 23.75
N ASP A 100 0.61 -6.92 22.43
CA ASP A 100 0.36 -5.83 21.49
C ASP A 100 -1.13 -5.55 21.33
N ASN A 101 -1.50 -4.27 21.30
CA ASN A 101 -2.85 -3.84 20.98
C ASN A 101 -3.22 -4.27 19.54
N LEU A 102 -4.49 -4.58 19.31
CA LEU A 102 -5.10 -4.87 18.01
C LEU A 102 -4.59 -3.97 16.88
N TYR A 103 -4.44 -2.65 17.12
CA TYR A 103 -3.88 -1.73 16.12
C TYR A 103 -2.50 -2.16 15.61
N VAL A 104 -1.59 -2.49 16.54
CA VAL A 104 -0.21 -2.89 16.23
C VAL A 104 -0.19 -4.23 15.52
N VAL A 105 -1.00 -5.19 15.99
CA VAL A 105 -1.13 -6.52 15.37
C VAL A 105 -1.66 -6.41 13.93
N ALA A 106 -2.72 -5.64 13.72
CA ALA A 106 -3.30 -5.43 12.39
C ALA A 106 -2.32 -4.71 11.45
N LEU A 107 -1.60 -3.71 11.95
CA LEU A 107 -0.64 -2.95 11.18
C LEU A 107 0.54 -3.82 10.74
N ARG A 108 1.15 -4.57 11.66
CA ARG A 108 2.22 -5.52 11.34
C ARG A 108 1.78 -6.53 10.29
N PHE A 109 0.62 -7.16 10.51
CA PHE A 109 0.09 -8.16 9.60
C PHE A 109 -0.05 -7.61 8.17
N ARG A 110 -0.66 -6.43 8.02
CA ARG A 110 -0.82 -5.80 6.72
C ARG A 110 0.53 -5.52 6.05
N LEU A 111 1.47 -4.91 6.78
CA LEU A 111 2.78 -4.54 6.22
C LEU A 111 3.58 -5.77 5.77
N LEU A 112 3.54 -6.85 6.54
CA LEU A 112 4.24 -8.11 6.20
C LEU A 112 3.64 -8.78 4.96
N ARG A 113 2.30 -8.81 4.86
CA ARG A 113 1.60 -9.35 3.67
C ARG A 113 1.89 -8.55 2.41
N GLN A 114 1.97 -7.22 2.52
CA GLN A 114 2.28 -6.33 1.39
C GLN A 114 3.68 -6.58 0.81
N GLN A 115 4.64 -7.04 1.61
CA GLN A 115 5.99 -7.37 1.16
C GLN A 115 6.17 -8.83 0.70
N GLY A 116 5.08 -9.60 0.62
CA GLY A 116 5.14 -10.99 0.15
C GLY A 116 5.71 -11.99 1.17
N HIS A 117 5.98 -11.58 2.42
CA HIS A 117 6.34 -12.54 3.46
C HIS A 117 5.15 -13.47 3.73
N TYR A 118 5.37 -14.77 3.53
CA TYR A 118 4.34 -15.78 3.77
C TYR A 118 4.16 -16.01 5.26
N ILE A 119 3.32 -15.19 5.87
CA ILE A 119 2.84 -15.45 7.22
C ILE A 119 1.71 -16.47 7.11
N SER A 120 1.98 -17.69 7.61
CA SER A 120 0.92 -18.69 7.78
C SER A 120 -0.19 -18.08 8.63
N SER A 121 -1.42 -18.13 8.09
CA SER A 121 -2.63 -17.71 8.80
C SER A 121 -2.68 -18.33 10.21
N GLY A 122 -2.15 -19.55 10.41
CA GLY A 122 -2.06 -20.23 11.71
C GLY A 122 -1.16 -19.58 12.78
N LYS A 123 -0.04 -18.93 12.40
CA LYS A 123 0.85 -18.25 13.36
C LYS A 123 0.33 -16.87 13.77
N CYS A 124 -0.31 -16.15 12.85
CA CYS A 124 -1.14 -14.98 13.20
C CYS A 124 -2.44 -15.38 13.88
N ALA A 125 -2.98 -16.57 13.59
CA ALA A 125 -4.21 -17.07 14.17
C ALA A 125 -4.08 -17.37 15.66
N LEU A 126 -2.89 -17.55 16.21
CA LEU A 126 -2.70 -17.64 17.67
C LEU A 126 -2.87 -16.26 18.33
N SER A 127 -2.43 -15.18 17.68
CA SER A 127 -2.72 -13.81 18.13
C SER A 127 -4.19 -13.41 17.85
N LEU A 128 -4.80 -13.95 16.79
CA LEU A 128 -6.25 -13.81 16.51
C LEU A 128 -7.14 -14.74 17.36
N HIS A 129 -6.63 -15.86 17.90
CA HIS A 129 -7.38 -16.75 18.79
C HIS A 129 -7.64 -16.06 20.14
N LEU A 130 -6.72 -15.19 20.57
CA LEU A 130 -6.91 -14.31 21.72
C LEU A 130 -8.01 -13.26 21.47
N LEU A 131 -8.24 -12.86 20.21
CA LEU A 131 -9.38 -12.04 19.80
C LEU A 131 -10.69 -12.84 19.69
N SER A 132 -10.64 -14.16 19.45
CA SER A 132 -11.82 -15.05 19.47
C SER A 132 -12.44 -15.21 20.87
N HIS A 133 -11.65 -15.08 21.93
CA HIS A 133 -12.18 -15.07 23.30
C HIS A 133 -12.87 -13.75 23.67
N ASN A 134 -12.66 -12.67 22.90
CA ASN A 134 -13.39 -11.42 23.02
C ASN A 134 -14.46 -11.39 21.92
N LYS A 135 -15.72 -11.69 22.28
CA LYS A 135 -16.89 -11.93 21.42
C LYS A 135 -17.32 -10.74 20.50
N ASN A 136 -16.41 -10.04 19.83
CA ASN A 136 -16.73 -8.95 18.92
C ASN A 136 -16.70 -9.42 17.47
N GLN A 137 -17.87 -9.89 17.03
CA GLN A 137 -18.16 -10.35 15.67
C GLN A 137 -17.80 -9.31 14.59
N PHE A 138 -17.78 -8.02 14.94
CA PHE A 138 -17.34 -6.92 14.06
C PHE A 138 -15.86 -6.98 13.69
N LEU A 139 -14.98 -7.44 14.59
CA LEU A 139 -13.54 -7.47 14.35
C LEU A 139 -13.12 -8.60 13.41
N ILE A 140 -13.80 -9.75 13.50
CA ILE A 140 -13.62 -10.88 12.58
C ILE A 140 -13.99 -10.45 11.15
N SER A 141 -15.10 -9.71 11.01
CA SER A 141 -15.55 -9.19 9.72
C SER A 141 -14.57 -8.19 9.11
N LEU A 142 -13.93 -7.31 9.91
CA LEU A 142 -12.98 -6.34 9.40
C LEU A 142 -11.68 -7.01 8.92
N VAL A 143 -11.19 -8.03 9.64
CA VAL A 143 -9.98 -8.77 9.26
C VAL A 143 -10.22 -9.61 7.99
N TYR A 144 -11.38 -10.27 7.86
CA TYR A 144 -11.72 -11.02 6.64
C TYR A 144 -12.00 -10.12 5.43
N ASN A 145 -12.65 -8.97 5.61
CA ASN A 145 -12.93 -8.06 4.50
C ASN A 145 -11.68 -7.30 4.02
N VAL A 146 -10.72 -7.00 4.91
CA VAL A 146 -9.40 -6.47 4.50
C VAL A 146 -8.51 -7.56 3.89
N MET A 147 -8.75 -8.85 4.19
CA MET A 147 -8.06 -10.00 3.59
C MET A 147 -8.56 -10.39 2.17
N ALA A 148 -9.66 -9.80 1.68
CA ALA A 148 -10.32 -10.22 0.44
C ALA A 148 -10.00 -9.36 -0.81
N CYS A 149 -9.05 -8.42 -0.72
CA CYS A 149 -8.54 -7.66 -1.87
C CYS A 149 -7.05 -7.97 -2.11
#